data_AF-A0A8H6J831-F1
#
_entry.id   AF-A0A8H6J831-F1
#
_cell.length_a   1.000
_cell.length_b   1.000
_cell.length_c   1.000
_cell.angle_alpha   90.00
_cell.angle_beta   90.00
_cell.angle_gamma   90.00
#
_symmetry.space_group_name_H-M   'P 1'
#
loop_
_entity.id
_entity.type
_entity.pdbx_description
1 polymer ?
#
loop_
_entity_poly.entity_id
_entity_poly.type
_entity_poly.pdbx_seq_one_letter_code
_entity_poly.pdbx_strand_id
1 'polypeptide(L)'
;MDYLKYVSPAVVYMDDKELELYPFVPGPPTYDTGVHIYEPHVLRVAGHVRGFDTDETKYSETKARIRIEDNIRVRKGETQIFRCTVVDAPREDQPSCCPLTMSLQGNASEKMPISRSLVAKAFDCEYYAWPNTRGSGDRVAERAFSREFAAYKFYYENNKTGYPHVMPQFYGGWVIKTENRYRKYVKHDDDHPKFRYVYLLLIEFIEGRSVESLCEREEDIFDPDWVGYLIPLDLPLSFLRVDDDSVTRILFDKTKRQLVIKQMLYGLVVGKHLGVKHRPVKPSNVFVSLVDGHTDELRVVFLGHGETEIWPHTEEGKTEGAPVVTLLPCPPHPYYYWNDDRLDDFHGWWPPARNNVKEYWEEMKERERQFHEWPCSDEVFGPVEEAEDVMAELERTGRDWPHPYPKLSTSETLDDILETRELEREEQEPGASSNEH
;
A
#
# COMPACT_ATOMS: atom_id res chain seq x y z
N MET A 1 -12.19 -31.26 27.80
CA MET A 1 -11.79 -29.98 27.17
C MET A 1 -12.98 -29.48 26.41
N ASP A 2 -13.72 -28.53 26.98
CA ASP A 2 -14.91 -27.98 26.36
C ASP A 2 -14.50 -27.08 25.20
N TYR A 3 -14.92 -27.47 23.99
CA TYR A 3 -14.81 -26.63 22.80
C TYR A 3 -15.65 -25.38 23.04
N LEU A 4 -14.98 -24.24 23.25
CA LEU A 4 -15.58 -22.91 23.18
C LEU A 4 -16.31 -22.78 21.83
N LYS A 5 -17.63 -22.99 21.83
CA LYS A 5 -18.52 -22.67 20.71
C LYS A 5 -18.50 -21.16 20.53
N TYR A 6 -17.51 -20.69 19.79
CA TYR A 6 -17.27 -19.29 19.45
C TYR A 6 -18.39 -18.82 18.52
N VAL A 7 -19.13 -17.78 18.91
CA VAL A 7 -20.06 -17.11 18.00
C VAL A 7 -19.22 -16.29 17.03
N SER A 8 -19.33 -16.56 15.73
CA SER A 8 -18.54 -15.88 14.70
C SER A 8 -18.67 -14.36 14.83
N PRO A 9 -17.55 -13.62 14.87
CA PRO A 9 -17.57 -12.15 14.83
C PRO A 9 -18.12 -11.58 13.50
N ALA A 10 -18.54 -12.45 12.56
CA ALA A 10 -19.15 -12.12 11.27
C ALA A 10 -20.42 -11.27 11.32
N VAL A 11 -21.11 -11.10 12.46
CA VAL A 11 -22.37 -10.31 12.50
C VAL A 11 -22.14 -8.80 12.43
N VAL A 12 -21.01 -8.32 12.94
CA VAL A 12 -20.68 -6.88 12.96
C VAL A 12 -20.48 -6.35 11.54
N TYR A 13 -19.90 -7.18 10.68
CA TYR A 13 -19.54 -6.83 9.31
C TYR A 13 -20.51 -7.43 8.28
N MET A 14 -21.74 -7.78 8.67
CA MET A 14 -22.73 -8.28 7.70
C MET A 14 -23.11 -7.22 6.68
N ASP A 15 -23.48 -7.67 5.50
CA ASP A 15 -24.07 -6.85 4.44
C ASP A 15 -25.28 -6.06 4.99
N ASP A 16 -25.52 -4.88 4.42
CA ASP A 16 -26.53 -3.89 4.82
C ASP A 16 -26.33 -3.25 6.21
N LYS A 17 -25.27 -3.58 6.95
CA LYS A 17 -24.95 -2.91 8.21
C LYS A 17 -24.45 -1.50 7.97
N GLU A 18 -25.01 -0.55 8.72
CA GLU A 18 -24.48 0.81 8.79
C GLU A 18 -23.49 0.92 9.95
N LEU A 19 -22.34 1.53 9.67
CA LEU A 19 -21.28 1.81 10.64
C LEU A 19 -21.11 3.32 10.77
N GLU A 20 -21.20 3.83 12.00
CA GLU A 20 -20.80 5.19 12.32
C GLU A 20 -19.27 5.25 12.47
N LEU A 21 -18.66 6.21 11.79
CA LEU A 21 -17.22 6.37 11.69
C LEU A 21 -16.81 7.66 12.40
N TYR A 22 -15.84 7.55 13.31
CA TYR A 22 -15.22 8.69 13.98
C TYR A 22 -13.81 8.92 13.41
N PRO A 23 -13.45 10.14 12.98
CA PRO A 23 -12.13 10.40 12.42
C PRO A 23 -11.02 10.06 13.40
N PHE A 24 -9.96 9.44 12.90
CA PHE A 24 -8.86 9.01 13.75
C PHE A 24 -7.50 9.01 13.04
N VAL A 25 -6.51 9.56 13.72
CA VAL A 25 -5.10 9.52 13.32
C VAL A 25 -4.35 8.75 14.39
N PRO A 26 -3.72 7.62 14.06
CA PRO A 26 -2.88 6.91 15.01
C PRO A 26 -1.64 7.74 15.36
N GLY A 27 -1.04 7.44 16.51
CA GLY A 27 0.32 7.90 16.79
C GLY A 27 1.33 7.35 15.76
N PRO A 28 2.61 7.80 15.80
CA PRO A 28 3.62 7.36 14.87
C PRO A 28 3.72 5.83 14.78
N PRO A 29 3.82 5.27 13.56
CA PRO A 29 3.96 3.83 13.36
C PRO A 29 5.27 3.33 13.97
N THR A 30 5.24 2.08 14.44
CA THR A 30 6.43 1.40 14.96
C THR A 30 7.00 0.50 13.88
N TYR A 31 8.13 0.90 13.29
CA TYR A 31 8.80 0.11 12.25
C TYR A 31 9.79 -0.92 12.81
N ASP A 32 10.17 -0.78 14.07
CA ASP A 32 11.20 -1.59 14.69
C ASP A 32 10.96 -3.11 14.53
N THR A 33 11.99 -3.80 14.05
CA THR A 33 12.04 -5.26 13.87
C THR A 33 12.61 -5.95 15.11
N GLY A 34 13.18 -5.19 16.04
CA GLY A 34 13.76 -5.65 17.29
C GLY A 34 12.74 -5.90 18.40
N VAL A 35 13.02 -6.90 19.22
CA VAL A 35 12.28 -7.20 20.44
C VAL A 35 12.63 -6.14 21.50
N HIS A 36 11.59 -5.51 22.09
CA HIS A 36 11.62 -4.56 23.22
C HIS A 36 12.00 -3.12 22.84
N ILE A 37 11.39 -2.03 23.35
CA ILE A 37 10.73 -1.77 24.64
C ILE A 37 9.55 -0.82 24.34
N TYR A 38 8.32 -1.26 24.55
CA TYR A 38 7.22 -0.30 24.77
C TYR A 38 6.90 -0.30 26.25
N GLU A 39 6.82 0.90 26.80
CA GLU A 39 6.55 1.13 28.21
C GLU A 39 5.38 0.25 28.70
N PRO A 40 5.50 -0.35 29.89
CA PRO A 40 4.40 -1.03 30.54
C PRO A 40 3.39 0.03 31.02
N HIS A 41 2.65 0.62 30.10
CA HIS A 41 1.63 1.60 30.44
C HIS A 41 0.25 0.99 30.42
N VAL A 42 -0.15 0.71 31.67
CA VAL A 42 -1.49 0.70 32.26
C VAL A 42 -2.44 -0.29 31.63
N LEU A 43 -2.94 -1.21 32.47
CA LEU A 43 -4.10 -2.08 32.26
C LEU A 43 -5.11 -1.41 31.31
N ARG A 44 -4.97 -1.66 30.00
CA ARG A 44 -5.92 -1.15 29.03
C ARG A 44 -7.15 -2.01 29.13
N VAL A 45 -8.29 -1.36 29.29
CA VAL A 45 -9.57 -2.02 29.11
C VAL A 45 -9.58 -2.61 27.70
N ALA A 46 -9.71 -3.93 27.60
CA ALA A 46 -9.74 -4.63 26.32
C ALA A 46 -10.77 -3.98 25.38
N GLY A 47 -10.39 -3.74 24.12
CA GLY A 47 -11.26 -3.08 23.15
C GLY A 47 -11.24 -1.55 23.17
N HIS A 48 -10.22 -0.92 23.75
CA HIS A 48 -10.01 0.53 23.64
C HIS A 48 -8.93 0.87 22.60
N VAL A 49 -9.19 1.88 21.77
CA VAL A 49 -8.24 2.43 20.79
C VAL A 49 -7.37 3.50 21.45
N ARG A 50 -6.03 3.35 21.39
CA ARG A 50 -5.11 4.32 21.99
C ARG A 50 -5.31 5.73 21.42
N GLY A 51 -5.51 6.71 22.30
CA GLY A 51 -5.62 8.11 21.92
C GLY A 51 -6.97 8.49 21.30
N PHE A 52 -7.94 7.58 21.28
CA PHE A 52 -9.30 7.88 20.82
C PHE A 52 -10.17 8.37 21.99
N ASP A 53 -10.89 9.46 21.77
CA ASP A 53 -11.83 9.99 22.73
C ASP A 53 -13.18 9.30 22.57
N THR A 54 -13.69 8.70 23.65
CA THR A 54 -14.97 7.99 23.61
C THR A 54 -16.18 8.92 23.74
N ASP A 55 -15.97 10.21 23.96
CA ASP A 55 -17.04 11.22 23.94
C ASP A 55 -17.46 11.54 22.50
N GLU A 56 -18.45 10.77 22.01
CA GLU A 56 -19.01 10.89 20.66
C GLU A 56 -19.51 12.30 20.31
N THR A 57 -19.85 13.13 21.32
CA THR A 57 -20.37 14.49 21.08
C THR A 57 -19.35 15.41 20.41
N LYS A 58 -18.05 15.13 20.59
CA LYS A 58 -16.93 15.86 19.98
C LYS A 58 -16.82 15.65 18.48
N TYR A 59 -17.49 14.63 17.94
CA TYR A 59 -17.45 14.27 16.52
C TYR A 59 -18.76 14.57 15.79
N SER A 60 -19.67 15.34 16.40
CA SER A 60 -20.99 15.62 15.85
C SER A 60 -20.98 16.19 14.42
N GLU A 61 -19.97 17.00 14.08
CA GLU A 61 -19.82 17.62 12.75
C GLU A 61 -18.81 16.88 11.84
N THR A 62 -18.00 15.97 12.38
CA THR A 62 -16.88 15.32 11.66
C THR A 62 -17.03 13.82 11.47
N LYS A 63 -18.03 13.20 12.10
CA LYS A 63 -18.36 11.79 11.91
C LYS A 63 -18.98 11.54 10.54
N ALA A 64 -18.81 10.31 10.05
CA ALA A 64 -19.42 9.83 8.82
C ALA A 64 -20.20 8.54 9.09
N ARG A 65 -20.96 8.08 8.10
CA ARG A 65 -21.64 6.80 8.15
C ARG A 65 -21.54 6.08 6.83
N ILE A 66 -21.14 4.82 6.88
CA ILE A 66 -21.07 3.94 5.72
C ILE A 66 -22.06 2.81 5.84
N ARG A 67 -22.45 2.21 4.71
CA ARG A 67 -23.19 0.95 4.64
C ARG A 67 -22.32 -0.10 3.98
N ILE A 68 -22.23 -1.27 4.59
CA ILE A 68 -21.53 -2.43 4.01
C ILE A 68 -22.39 -2.98 2.86
N GLU A 69 -21.80 -3.11 1.68
CA GLU A 69 -22.47 -3.73 0.53
C GLU A 69 -22.15 -5.22 0.45
N ASP A 70 -20.87 -5.58 0.61
CA ASP A 70 -20.36 -6.92 0.46
C ASP A 70 -19.11 -7.18 1.31
N ASN A 71 -18.98 -8.44 1.72
CA ASN A 71 -17.82 -8.93 2.45
C ASN A 71 -16.75 -9.50 1.50
N ILE A 72 -15.67 -8.75 1.30
CA ILE A 72 -14.53 -9.18 0.46
C ILE A 72 -13.69 -10.24 1.21
N ARG A 73 -13.39 -9.99 2.49
CA ARG A 73 -12.60 -10.90 3.32
C ARG A 73 -12.98 -10.80 4.79
N VAL A 74 -13.47 -11.92 5.34
CA VAL A 74 -13.71 -12.06 6.79
C VAL A 74 -13.01 -13.31 7.31
N ARG A 75 -11.81 -13.15 7.89
CA ARG A 75 -10.95 -14.27 8.33
C ARG A 75 -10.21 -13.97 9.64
N LYS A 76 -10.11 -14.98 10.51
CA LYS A 76 -9.34 -14.90 11.76
C LYS A 76 -7.83 -14.75 11.47
N GLY A 77 -7.16 -13.94 12.26
CA GLY A 77 -5.72 -13.65 12.16
C GLY A 77 -5.38 -12.51 11.20
N GLU A 78 -6.37 -11.94 10.53
CA GLU A 78 -6.18 -10.99 9.43
C GLU A 78 -7.06 -9.73 9.59
N THR A 79 -6.81 -8.71 8.78
CA THR A 79 -7.69 -7.54 8.63
C THR A 79 -8.97 -7.95 7.91
N GLN A 80 -10.11 -7.49 8.41
CA GLN A 80 -11.40 -7.70 7.75
C GLN A 80 -11.57 -6.65 6.66
N ILE A 81 -12.00 -7.06 5.46
CA ILE A 81 -12.14 -6.19 4.30
C ILE A 81 -13.55 -6.31 3.77
N PHE A 82 -14.22 -5.19 3.55
CA PHE A 82 -15.55 -5.13 2.96
C PHE A 82 -15.66 -3.91 2.07
N ARG A 83 -16.47 -3.99 1.01
CA ARG A 83 -16.81 -2.81 0.22
C ARG A 83 -18.04 -2.14 0.82
N CYS A 84 -18.07 -0.83 0.70
CA CYS A 84 -19.06 0.01 1.35
C CYS A 84 -19.38 1.25 0.54
N THR A 85 -20.55 1.82 0.79
CA THR A 85 -20.98 3.12 0.27
C THR A 85 -21.12 4.10 1.41
N VAL A 86 -20.91 5.38 1.14
CA VAL A 86 -21.14 6.42 2.15
C VAL A 86 -22.62 6.80 2.17
N VAL A 87 -23.23 6.66 3.34
CA VAL A 87 -24.63 7.03 3.63
C VAL A 87 -24.72 8.47 4.11
N ASP A 88 -23.75 8.88 4.93
CA ASP A 88 -23.71 10.22 5.53
C ASP A 88 -22.26 10.71 5.56
N ALA A 89 -22.03 11.89 5.00
CA ALA A 89 -20.72 12.51 4.90
C ALA A 89 -20.46 13.43 6.10
N PRO A 90 -19.19 13.68 6.47
CA PRO A 90 -18.85 14.74 7.42
C PRO A 90 -19.42 16.09 6.96
N ARG A 91 -19.89 16.90 7.91
CA ARG A 91 -20.41 18.25 7.61
C ARG A 91 -19.31 19.29 7.48
N GLU A 92 -18.24 19.12 8.27
CA GLU A 92 -17.03 19.93 8.16
C GLU A 92 -15.93 19.15 7.44
N ASP A 93 -15.12 19.88 6.65
CA ASP A 93 -13.90 19.33 6.09
C ASP A 93 -12.99 18.90 7.27
N GLN A 94 -12.59 17.64 7.24
CA GLN A 94 -11.76 17.03 8.29
C GLN A 94 -10.37 17.69 8.36
N PRO A 95 -9.65 17.56 9.49
CA PRO A 95 -8.24 17.94 9.52
C PRO A 95 -7.49 17.25 8.37
N SER A 96 -6.51 17.94 7.79
CA SER A 96 -5.80 17.54 6.56
C SER A 96 -5.25 16.11 6.56
N CYS A 97 -5.05 15.53 7.74
CA CYS A 97 -4.59 14.18 7.98
C CYS A 97 -5.64 13.06 7.74
N CYS A 98 -6.91 13.40 7.59
CA CYS A 98 -8.01 12.47 7.28
C CYS A 98 -8.87 13.08 6.16
N PRO A 99 -8.45 12.99 4.89
CA PRO A 99 -9.14 13.65 3.80
C PRO A 99 -10.39 12.86 3.38
N LEU A 100 -11.46 12.92 4.16
CA LEU A 100 -12.80 12.74 3.59
C LEU A 100 -13.35 14.13 3.25
N THR A 101 -12.83 14.72 2.17
CA THR A 101 -13.42 15.91 1.55
C THR A 101 -14.67 15.44 0.79
N MET A 102 -15.73 15.16 1.53
CA MET A 102 -16.95 14.60 0.98
C MET A 102 -17.93 15.69 0.56
N SER A 103 -17.96 16.06 -0.72
CA SER A 103 -19.09 16.84 -1.23
C SER A 103 -20.05 15.93 -1.99
N LEU A 104 -21.13 15.51 -1.32
CA LEU A 104 -22.26 14.84 -1.99
C LEU A 104 -23.06 15.81 -2.88
N GLN A 105 -22.91 17.12 -2.65
CA GLN A 105 -23.56 18.18 -3.42
C GLN A 105 -22.53 18.86 -4.31
N GLY A 106 -22.69 18.71 -5.63
CA GLY A 106 -21.88 19.40 -6.60
C GLY A 106 -22.07 20.91 -6.50
N ASN A 107 -21.08 21.61 -5.95
CA ASN A 107 -20.73 22.96 -6.37
C ASN A 107 -19.31 22.89 -6.94
N ALA A 108 -19.22 23.15 -8.24
CA ALA A 108 -18.06 22.95 -9.07
C ALA A 108 -17.02 24.05 -8.88
N SER A 109 -16.09 23.84 -7.95
CA SER A 109 -14.68 24.20 -8.15
C SER A 109 -13.85 23.46 -7.10
N GLU A 110 -13.02 22.52 -7.53
CA GLU A 110 -11.94 21.87 -6.75
C GLU A 110 -12.25 20.70 -5.79
N LYS A 111 -13.44 20.09 -5.76
CA LYS A 111 -13.66 18.83 -5.01
C LYS A 111 -13.78 17.63 -5.95
N MET A 112 -12.81 16.70 -5.89
CA MET A 112 -12.82 15.47 -6.69
C MET A 112 -14.06 14.62 -6.36
N PRO A 113 -14.78 14.08 -7.36
CA PRO A 113 -15.92 13.21 -7.13
C PRO A 113 -15.47 11.92 -6.44
N ILE A 114 -16.16 11.56 -5.36
CA ILE A 114 -15.95 10.31 -4.62
C ILE A 114 -16.32 9.14 -5.52
N SER A 115 -15.51 8.09 -5.55
CA SER A 115 -15.95 6.81 -6.10
C SER A 115 -17.18 6.36 -5.32
N ARG A 116 -18.29 6.03 -5.98
CA ARG A 116 -19.53 5.63 -5.29
C ARG A 116 -19.30 4.45 -4.33
N SER A 117 -18.31 3.61 -4.63
CA SER A 117 -17.88 2.46 -3.84
C SER A 117 -16.51 2.69 -3.20
N LEU A 118 -16.36 2.32 -1.93
CA LEU A 118 -15.14 2.37 -1.13
C LEU A 118 -14.79 0.98 -0.59
N VAL A 119 -13.54 0.79 -0.18
CA VAL A 119 -13.12 -0.36 0.63
C VAL A 119 -12.81 0.08 2.04
N ALA A 120 -13.40 -0.63 3.00
CA ALA A 120 -13.08 -0.50 4.40
C ALA A 120 -12.25 -1.69 4.89
N LYS A 121 -11.14 -1.37 5.54
CA LYS A 121 -10.27 -2.34 6.21
C LYS A 121 -10.38 -2.18 7.72
N ALA A 122 -11.03 -3.12 8.39
CA ALA A 122 -11.21 -3.12 9.84
C ALA A 122 -10.12 -3.96 10.54
N PHE A 123 -9.38 -3.32 11.44
CA PHE A 123 -8.35 -3.95 12.25
C PHE A 123 -8.90 -4.21 13.66
N ASP A 124 -9.72 -5.26 13.76
CA ASP A 124 -10.41 -5.64 14.99
C ASP A 124 -9.55 -6.59 15.84
N CYS A 125 -9.25 -6.18 17.07
CA CYS A 125 -8.43 -6.94 18.00
C CYS A 125 -8.96 -8.35 18.29
N GLU A 126 -10.28 -8.57 18.19
CA GLU A 126 -10.87 -9.90 18.35
C GLU A 126 -10.45 -10.87 17.24
N TYR A 127 -10.16 -10.36 16.04
CA TYR A 127 -9.69 -11.19 14.91
C TYR A 127 -8.19 -11.43 14.96
N TYR A 128 -7.40 -10.52 15.55
CA TYR A 128 -5.96 -10.68 15.73
C TYR A 128 -5.57 -11.54 16.95
N ALA A 129 -6.53 -11.96 17.78
CA ALA A 129 -6.28 -12.80 18.95
C ALA A 129 -5.93 -14.26 18.54
N TRP A 130 -4.65 -14.54 18.34
CA TRP A 130 -4.13 -15.90 18.18
C TRP A 130 -3.71 -16.47 19.55
N PRO A 131 -4.04 -17.74 19.89
CA PRO A 131 -3.56 -18.39 21.12
C PRO A 131 -2.03 -18.42 21.32
N ASN A 132 -1.23 -18.22 20.26
CA ASN A 132 0.23 -18.40 20.31
C ASN A 132 1.05 -17.12 20.02
N THR A 133 0.41 -15.97 19.80
CA THR A 133 1.14 -14.71 19.56
C THR A 133 1.59 -14.08 20.88
N ARG A 134 2.88 -13.71 21.00
CA ARG A 134 3.48 -13.04 22.18
C ARG A 134 3.00 -11.58 22.39
N GLY A 135 1.73 -11.26 22.11
CA GLY A 135 1.16 -9.92 22.27
C GLY A 135 -0.37 -9.96 22.35
N SER A 136 -0.97 -8.93 22.96
CA SER A 136 -2.43 -8.76 22.95
C SER A 136 -2.91 -8.44 21.53
N GLY A 137 -4.09 -8.95 21.15
CA GLY A 137 -4.69 -8.68 19.83
C GLY A 137 -4.79 -7.19 19.52
N ASP A 138 -5.02 -6.35 20.54
CA ASP A 138 -5.04 -4.88 20.42
C ASP A 138 -3.72 -4.33 19.87
N ARG A 139 -2.58 -4.84 20.33
CA ARG A 139 -1.25 -4.38 19.89
C ARG A 139 -0.97 -4.77 18.45
N VAL A 140 -1.39 -5.96 18.05
CA VAL A 140 -1.20 -6.45 16.67
C VAL A 140 -2.08 -5.65 15.72
N ALA A 141 -3.35 -5.43 16.09
CA ALA A 141 -4.29 -4.61 15.32
C ALA A 141 -3.80 -3.16 15.19
N GLU A 142 -3.36 -2.53 16.29
CA GLU A 142 -2.81 -1.17 16.29
C GLU A 142 -1.56 -1.05 15.42
N ARG A 143 -0.63 -2.01 15.51
CA ARG A 143 0.59 -2.01 14.69
C ARG A 143 0.27 -2.15 13.21
N ALA A 144 -0.64 -3.06 12.86
CA ALA A 144 -1.07 -3.27 11.48
C ALA A 144 -1.75 -2.03 10.92
N PHE A 145 -2.70 -1.44 11.66
CA PHE A 145 -3.39 -0.23 11.26
C PHE A 145 -2.43 0.96 11.11
N SER A 146 -1.59 1.24 12.11
CA SER A 146 -0.71 2.42 12.10
C SER A 146 0.28 2.42 10.94
N ARG A 147 0.83 1.25 10.58
CA ARG A 147 1.73 1.11 9.43
C ARG A 147 1.02 1.35 8.10
N GLU A 148 -0.11 0.66 7.89
CA GLU A 148 -0.84 0.78 6.64
C GLU A 148 -1.45 2.19 6.49
N PHE A 149 -1.98 2.78 7.56
CA PHE A 149 -2.43 4.17 7.59
C PHE A 149 -1.30 5.13 7.25
N ALA A 150 -0.13 4.98 7.87
CA ALA A 150 0.99 5.87 7.62
C ALA A 150 1.41 5.82 6.15
N ALA A 151 1.48 4.63 5.54
CA ALA A 151 1.76 4.46 4.13
C ALA A 151 0.80 5.27 3.25
N TYR A 152 -0.52 5.02 3.36
CA TYR A 152 -1.49 5.75 2.53
C TYR A 152 -1.49 7.26 2.78
N LYS A 153 -1.42 7.67 4.04
CA LYS A 153 -1.37 9.08 4.41
C LYS A 153 -0.14 9.77 3.80
N PHE A 154 1.02 9.13 3.85
CA PHE A 154 2.26 9.70 3.31
C PHE A 154 2.21 9.86 1.78
N TYR A 155 1.67 8.88 1.05
CA TYR A 155 1.44 9.06 -0.39
C TYR A 155 0.40 10.15 -0.68
N TYR A 156 -0.66 10.23 0.13
CA TYR A 156 -1.69 11.27 -0.02
C TYR A 156 -1.11 12.67 0.17
N GLU A 157 -0.33 12.89 1.23
CA GLU A 157 0.35 14.17 1.51
C GLU A 157 1.33 14.59 0.41
N ASN A 158 1.82 13.64 -0.39
CA ASN A 158 2.68 13.87 -1.55
C ASN A 158 1.91 13.90 -2.89
N ASN A 159 0.57 13.95 -2.87
CA ASN A 159 -0.29 13.90 -4.05
C ASN A 159 -0.02 12.69 -4.95
N LYS A 160 0.16 11.50 -4.35
CA LYS A 160 0.48 10.25 -5.04
C LYS A 160 -0.54 9.12 -4.79
N THR A 161 -1.77 9.45 -4.41
CA THR A 161 -2.90 8.51 -4.30
C THR A 161 -3.94 8.78 -5.37
N GLY A 162 -4.74 7.77 -5.72
CA GLY A 162 -5.76 7.88 -6.77
C GLY A 162 -5.15 7.84 -8.16
N TYR A 163 -5.99 7.78 -9.20
CA TYR A 163 -5.49 7.81 -10.59
C TYR A 163 -4.73 9.13 -10.86
N PRO A 164 -3.60 9.12 -11.58
CA PRO A 164 -2.98 8.00 -12.31
C PRO A 164 -1.96 7.18 -11.50
N HIS A 165 -1.94 7.34 -10.17
CA HIS A 165 -0.96 6.68 -9.33
C HIS A 165 -1.33 5.23 -9.03
N VAL A 166 -0.29 4.46 -8.72
CA VAL A 166 -0.39 3.06 -8.29
C VAL A 166 -0.96 2.92 -6.88
N MET A 167 -0.99 3.97 -6.07
CA MET A 167 -1.64 3.90 -4.76
C MET A 167 -3.12 4.22 -4.95
N PRO A 168 -4.05 3.44 -4.37
CA PRO A 168 -5.46 3.78 -4.40
C PRO A 168 -5.71 5.12 -3.70
N GLN A 169 -6.80 5.79 -4.07
CA GLN A 169 -7.22 7.00 -3.35
C GLN A 169 -7.40 6.71 -1.85
N PHE A 170 -6.84 7.57 -1.02
CA PHE A 170 -6.95 7.48 0.44
C PHE A 170 -8.09 8.35 0.95
N TYR A 171 -8.92 7.79 1.82
CA TYR A 171 -10.10 8.45 2.42
C TYR A 171 -10.01 8.50 3.97
N GLY A 172 -8.80 8.41 4.52
CA GLY A 172 -8.58 8.59 5.95
C GLY A 172 -8.66 7.33 6.81
N GLY A 173 -8.29 7.55 8.08
CA GLY A 173 -8.38 6.60 9.16
C GLY A 173 -9.53 6.96 10.11
N TRP A 174 -10.13 5.92 10.65
CA TRP A 174 -11.40 5.96 11.35
C TRP A 174 -11.39 5.01 12.54
N VAL A 175 -12.31 5.27 13.45
CA VAL A 175 -12.68 4.34 14.51
C VAL A 175 -14.17 4.05 14.39
N ILE A 176 -14.53 2.79 14.59
CA ILE A 176 -15.93 2.37 14.72
C ILE A 176 -16.18 1.82 16.11
N LYS A 177 -17.42 1.97 16.58
CA LYS A 177 -17.90 1.39 17.84
C LYS A 177 -18.67 0.11 17.55
N THR A 178 -18.30 -0.99 18.20
CA THR A 178 -18.94 -2.30 18.04
C THR A 178 -19.23 -2.95 19.39
N GLU A 179 -20.18 -3.88 19.44
CA GLU A 179 -20.55 -4.60 20.65
C GLU A 179 -19.47 -5.59 21.07
N ASN A 180 -19.07 -5.55 22.35
CA ASN A 180 -18.10 -6.48 22.90
C ASN A 180 -18.76 -7.84 23.19
N ARG A 181 -18.28 -8.91 22.54
CA ARG A 181 -18.88 -10.25 22.64
C ARG A 181 -18.24 -11.15 23.71
N TYR A 182 -17.16 -10.72 24.36
CA TYR A 182 -16.51 -11.47 25.45
C TYR A 182 -17.42 -11.69 26.68
N ARG A 183 -18.54 -10.97 26.77
CA ARG A 183 -19.53 -11.10 27.84
C ARG A 183 -20.15 -12.49 27.98
N LYS A 184 -20.11 -13.33 26.93
CA LYS A 184 -20.73 -14.67 26.96
C LYS A 184 -19.91 -15.74 27.70
N TYR A 185 -18.63 -15.52 27.94
CA TYR A 185 -17.71 -16.55 28.48
C TYR A 185 -17.08 -16.19 29.82
N VAL A 186 -17.09 -14.92 30.21
CA VAL A 186 -16.67 -14.49 31.55
C VAL A 186 -17.92 -14.48 32.44
N LYS A 187 -18.17 -15.60 33.13
CA LYS A 187 -19.06 -15.59 34.29
C LYS A 187 -18.37 -14.74 35.35
N HIS A 188 -19.01 -13.66 35.78
CA HIS A 188 -18.58 -12.75 36.86
C HIS A 188 -17.53 -11.71 36.44
N ASP A 189 -17.99 -10.59 35.88
CA ASP A 189 -17.73 -9.25 36.44
C ASP A 189 -18.50 -8.19 35.63
N ASP A 190 -19.17 -7.28 36.34
CA ASP A 190 -19.93 -6.14 35.77
C ASP A 190 -19.02 -5.05 35.15
N ASP A 191 -17.70 -5.28 35.11
CA ASP A 191 -16.67 -4.27 34.83
C ASP A 191 -16.11 -4.30 33.39
N HIS A 192 -16.61 -5.20 32.52
CA HIS A 192 -16.22 -5.22 31.11
C HIS A 192 -17.06 -4.25 30.26
N PRO A 193 -16.43 -3.43 29.39
CA PRO A 193 -17.16 -2.47 28.58
C PRO A 193 -18.09 -3.19 27.60
N LYS A 194 -19.33 -2.71 27.49
CA LYS A 194 -20.35 -3.23 26.57
C LYS A 194 -19.96 -3.09 25.09
N PHE A 195 -19.05 -2.17 24.82
CA PHE A 195 -18.58 -1.83 23.48
C PHE A 195 -17.06 -1.93 23.42
N ARG A 196 -16.55 -2.19 22.22
CA ARG A 196 -15.15 -1.99 21.86
C ARG A 196 -15.06 -1.04 20.66
N TYR A 197 -13.89 -0.44 20.51
CA TYR A 197 -13.55 0.44 19.40
C TYR A 197 -12.58 -0.29 18.48
N VAL A 198 -12.81 -0.17 17.17
CA VAL A 198 -12.03 -0.87 16.14
C VAL A 198 -11.47 0.15 15.17
N TYR A 199 -10.19 0.03 14.84
CA TYR A 199 -9.56 0.85 13.81
C TYR A 199 -10.10 0.47 12.43
N LEU A 200 -10.35 1.47 11.60
CA LEU A 200 -10.87 1.29 10.25
C LEU A 200 -10.14 2.23 9.28
N LEU A 201 -9.77 1.72 8.12
CA LEU A 201 -9.10 2.47 7.07
C LEU A 201 -9.99 2.48 5.84
N LEU A 202 -10.25 3.66 5.27
CA LEU A 202 -11.02 3.81 4.04
C LEU A 202 -10.10 4.14 2.86
N ILE A 203 -10.24 3.37 1.79
CA ILE A 203 -9.52 3.55 0.52
C ILE A 203 -10.47 3.33 -0.67
N GLU A 204 -10.02 3.70 -1.85
CA GLU A 204 -10.68 3.42 -3.13
C GLU A 204 -11.02 1.94 -3.28
N PHE A 205 -12.24 1.66 -3.77
CA PHE A 205 -12.58 0.32 -4.23
C PHE A 205 -12.04 0.10 -5.64
N ILE A 206 -11.20 -0.94 -5.78
CA ILE A 206 -10.60 -1.31 -7.05
C ILE A 206 -11.40 -2.46 -7.66
N GLU A 207 -12.22 -2.15 -8.66
CA GLU A 207 -12.92 -3.13 -9.51
C GLU A 207 -11.88 -3.75 -10.47
N GLY A 208 -11.09 -4.69 -9.95
CA GLY A 208 -9.97 -5.27 -10.65
C GLY A 208 -9.62 -6.67 -10.17
N ARG A 209 -8.55 -7.22 -10.73
CA ARG A 209 -8.04 -8.56 -10.43
C ARG A 209 -6.58 -8.47 -10.04
N SER A 210 -6.16 -9.22 -9.02
CA SER A 210 -4.74 -9.33 -8.69
C SER A 210 -3.99 -10.09 -9.78
N VAL A 211 -2.71 -9.78 -10.02
CA VAL A 211 -1.86 -10.52 -10.96
C VAL A 211 -1.86 -12.01 -10.62
N GLU A 212 -1.86 -12.36 -9.34
CA GLU A 212 -2.01 -13.75 -8.87
C GLU A 212 -3.30 -14.40 -9.42
N SER A 213 -4.44 -13.70 -9.35
CA SER A 213 -5.73 -14.23 -9.83
C SER A 213 -5.87 -14.28 -11.36
N LEU A 214 -4.94 -13.67 -12.08
CA LEU A 214 -4.85 -13.71 -13.55
C LEU A 214 -4.00 -14.89 -14.04
N CYS A 215 -3.45 -15.69 -13.12
CA CYS A 215 -2.53 -16.77 -13.40
C CYS A 215 -2.94 -18.07 -12.69
N GLU A 216 -2.38 -19.17 -13.17
CA GLU A 216 -2.16 -20.38 -12.39
C GLU A 216 -0.72 -20.35 -11.84
N ARG A 217 -0.42 -21.17 -10.82
CA ARG A 217 0.95 -21.39 -10.35
C ARG A 217 1.43 -22.75 -10.86
N GLU A 218 2.68 -22.81 -11.32
CA GLU A 218 3.33 -24.10 -11.57
C GLU A 218 3.40 -24.90 -10.26
N GLU A 219 2.97 -26.17 -10.31
CA GLU A 219 3.01 -27.07 -9.17
C GLU A 219 4.29 -27.92 -9.22
N ASP A 220 5.11 -27.89 -8.16
CA ASP A 220 6.17 -28.88 -7.98
C ASP A 220 5.64 -30.08 -7.19
N ILE A 221 5.62 -31.24 -7.85
CA ILE A 221 5.14 -32.50 -7.27
C ILE A 221 6.08 -32.97 -6.12
N PHE A 222 7.33 -32.53 -6.11
CA PHE A 222 8.34 -32.91 -5.12
C PHE A 222 8.44 -31.94 -3.94
N ASP A 223 8.05 -30.69 -4.13
CA ASP A 223 7.99 -29.67 -3.07
C ASP A 223 6.67 -28.89 -3.12
N PRO A 224 5.61 -29.38 -2.42
CA PRO A 224 4.31 -28.72 -2.41
C PRO A 224 4.31 -27.37 -1.68
N ASP A 225 5.37 -27.04 -0.94
CA ASP A 225 5.54 -25.74 -0.29
C ASP A 225 6.26 -24.73 -1.21
N TRP A 226 6.79 -25.17 -2.35
CA TRP A 226 7.38 -24.29 -3.36
C TRP A 226 6.30 -23.51 -4.11
N VAL A 227 6.49 -22.20 -4.19
CA VAL A 227 5.61 -21.31 -4.97
C VAL A 227 6.19 -21.20 -6.38
N GLY A 228 5.58 -21.91 -7.33
CA GLY A 228 6.09 -21.95 -8.70
C GLY A 228 5.83 -20.70 -9.53
N TYR A 229 6.24 -20.76 -10.80
CA TYR A 229 6.08 -19.66 -11.73
C TYR A 229 4.60 -19.32 -11.99
N LEU A 230 4.33 -18.05 -12.28
CA LEU A 230 3.04 -17.58 -12.76
C LEU A 230 2.82 -18.04 -14.20
N ILE A 231 1.71 -18.72 -14.45
CA ILE A 231 1.27 -19.14 -15.77
C ILE A 231 0.05 -18.29 -16.13
N PRO A 232 0.19 -17.22 -16.95
CA PRO A 232 -0.94 -16.37 -17.32
C PRO A 232 -2.01 -17.17 -18.05
N LEU A 233 -3.28 -16.87 -17.78
CA LEU A 233 -4.39 -17.52 -18.46
C LEU A 233 -4.43 -17.14 -19.95
N ASP A 234 -4.40 -18.14 -20.84
CA ASP A 234 -4.42 -17.98 -22.30
C ASP A 234 -5.83 -17.64 -22.86
N LEU A 235 -6.68 -17.01 -22.06
CA LEU A 235 -8.06 -16.68 -22.40
C LEU A 235 -8.38 -15.23 -22.07
N PRO A 236 -9.22 -14.53 -22.85
CA PRO A 236 -9.67 -13.19 -22.50
C PRO A 236 -10.45 -13.17 -21.19
N LEU A 237 -10.05 -12.31 -20.26
CA LEU A 237 -10.66 -12.17 -18.94
C LEU A 237 -11.62 -10.98 -18.92
N SER A 238 -12.75 -11.15 -18.24
CA SER A 238 -13.81 -10.15 -18.16
C SER A 238 -13.56 -9.16 -17.01
N PHE A 239 -13.62 -7.88 -17.34
CA PHE A 239 -13.57 -6.74 -16.43
C PHE A 239 -14.90 -5.98 -16.54
N LEU A 240 -15.55 -5.76 -15.40
CA LEU A 240 -16.79 -4.98 -15.32
C LEU A 240 -16.45 -3.49 -15.34
N ARG A 241 -17.22 -2.71 -16.09
CA ARG A 241 -17.13 -1.26 -16.12
C ARG A 241 -18.16 -0.68 -15.17
N VAL A 242 -17.70 0.16 -14.25
CA VAL A 242 -18.54 0.74 -13.19
C VAL A 242 -19.54 1.76 -13.75
N ASP A 243 -19.20 2.44 -14.86
CA ASP A 243 -20.02 3.52 -15.41
C ASP A 243 -21.32 3.05 -16.10
N ASP A 244 -21.26 1.90 -16.77
CA ASP A 244 -22.33 1.41 -17.67
C ASP A 244 -22.64 -0.08 -17.51
N ASP A 245 -22.08 -0.73 -16.49
CA ASP A 245 -22.17 -2.18 -16.24
C ASP A 245 -21.75 -3.05 -17.45
N SER A 246 -21.01 -2.48 -18.41
CA SER A 246 -20.53 -3.22 -19.58
C SER A 246 -19.30 -4.05 -19.22
N VAL A 247 -19.02 -5.07 -20.04
CA VAL A 247 -17.92 -6.00 -19.81
C VAL A 247 -16.88 -5.84 -20.92
N THR A 248 -15.67 -5.44 -20.54
CA THR A 248 -14.49 -5.48 -21.42
C THR A 248 -13.79 -6.81 -21.25
N ARG A 249 -13.34 -7.42 -22.35
CA ARG A 249 -12.56 -8.65 -22.33
C ARG A 249 -11.11 -8.39 -22.72
N ILE A 250 -10.19 -8.70 -21.82
CA ILE A 250 -8.77 -8.39 -21.99
C ILE A 250 -7.98 -9.69 -22.04
N LEU A 251 -7.23 -9.89 -23.13
CA LEU A 251 -6.19 -10.92 -23.21
C LEU A 251 -4.86 -10.32 -22.77
N PHE A 252 -4.24 -10.90 -21.74
CA PHE A 252 -2.94 -10.49 -21.21
C PHE A 252 -1.78 -11.07 -22.04
N ASP A 253 -1.66 -10.57 -23.27
CA ASP A 253 -0.48 -10.82 -24.11
C ASP A 253 0.80 -10.25 -23.49
N LYS A 254 1.93 -10.49 -24.16
CA LYS A 254 3.26 -10.00 -23.74
C LYS A 254 3.25 -8.49 -23.43
N THR A 255 2.66 -7.68 -24.31
CA THR A 255 2.66 -6.23 -24.22
C THR A 255 1.86 -5.74 -23.01
N LYS A 256 0.67 -6.31 -22.75
CA LYS A 256 -0.12 -5.93 -21.58
C LYS A 256 0.52 -6.38 -20.27
N ARG A 257 1.15 -7.56 -20.24
CA ARG A 257 1.90 -8.02 -19.06
C ARG A 257 3.10 -7.13 -18.76
N GLN A 258 3.84 -6.73 -19.79
CA GLN A 258 4.91 -5.73 -19.70
C GLN A 258 4.40 -4.38 -19.19
N LEU A 259 3.26 -3.91 -19.69
CA LEU A 259 2.64 -2.67 -19.24
C LEU A 259 2.32 -2.71 -17.73
N VAL A 260 1.83 -3.85 -17.22
CA VAL A 260 1.55 -4.02 -15.79
C VAL A 260 2.82 -3.89 -14.97
N ILE A 261 3.89 -4.62 -15.33
CA ILE A 261 5.18 -4.53 -14.62
C ILE A 261 5.76 -3.12 -14.73
N LYS A 262 5.64 -2.47 -15.90
CA LYS A 262 6.12 -1.11 -16.16
C LYS A 262 5.45 -0.10 -15.21
N GLN A 263 4.12 -0.09 -15.12
CA GLN A 263 3.41 0.80 -14.19
C GLN A 263 3.76 0.50 -12.73
N MET A 264 3.89 -0.78 -12.39
CA MET A 264 4.30 -1.19 -11.04
C MET A 264 5.70 -0.67 -10.69
N LEU A 265 6.71 -0.92 -11.52
CA LEU A 265 8.07 -0.45 -11.29
C LEU A 265 8.15 1.06 -11.16
N TYR A 266 7.40 1.80 -12.01
CA TYR A 266 7.31 3.25 -11.90
C TYR A 266 6.80 3.70 -10.53
N GLY A 267 5.71 3.07 -10.06
CA GLY A 267 5.15 3.35 -8.74
C GLY A 267 6.12 3.08 -7.60
N LEU A 268 6.92 2.01 -7.70
CA LEU A 268 7.92 1.67 -6.69
C LEU A 268 9.11 2.63 -6.68
N VAL A 269 9.60 3.10 -7.84
CA VAL A 269 10.67 4.13 -7.88
C VAL A 269 10.19 5.46 -7.32
N VAL A 270 8.95 5.87 -7.64
CA VAL A 270 8.34 7.07 -7.05
C VAL A 270 8.26 6.94 -5.54
N GLY A 271 7.80 5.79 -5.04
CA GLY A 271 7.79 5.49 -3.61
C GLY A 271 9.17 5.58 -2.97
N LYS A 272 10.17 4.95 -3.58
CA LYS A 272 11.55 4.97 -3.11
C LYS A 272 12.12 6.38 -3.05
N HIS A 273 11.84 7.18 -4.07
CA HIS A 273 12.23 8.58 -4.13
C HIS A 273 11.59 9.42 -3.02
N LEU A 274 10.38 9.07 -2.57
CA LEU A 274 9.76 9.67 -1.38
C LEU A 274 10.30 9.14 -0.05
N GLY A 275 11.24 8.19 -0.07
CA GLY A 275 11.74 7.53 1.15
C GLY A 275 10.84 6.40 1.64
N VAL A 276 10.02 5.82 0.76
CA VAL A 276 9.20 4.65 1.08
C VAL A 276 9.95 3.38 0.72
N LYS A 277 10.07 2.48 1.70
CA LYS A 277 10.61 1.14 1.53
C LYS A 277 9.47 0.14 1.57
N HIS A 278 9.12 -0.35 0.39
CA HIS A 278 8.19 -1.47 0.25
C HIS A 278 8.89 -2.78 0.60
N ARG A 279 8.16 -3.69 1.24
CA ARG A 279 8.54 -5.11 1.33
C ARG A 279 8.45 -5.77 -0.06
N PRO A 280 8.98 -7.01 -0.21
CA PRO A 280 8.84 -7.74 -1.46
C PRO A 280 7.40 -7.69 -1.98
N VAL A 281 7.25 -7.17 -3.19
CA VAL A 281 5.95 -6.99 -3.81
C VAL A 281 5.46 -8.37 -4.23
N LYS A 282 4.23 -8.69 -3.88
CA LYS A 282 3.61 -9.97 -4.24
C LYS A 282 2.60 -9.78 -5.35
N PRO A 283 2.46 -10.71 -6.31
CA PRO A 283 1.44 -10.64 -7.35
C PRO A 283 0.00 -10.57 -6.80
N SER A 284 -0.22 -11.13 -5.61
CA SER A 284 -1.51 -11.05 -4.90
C SER A 284 -1.85 -9.65 -4.39
N ASN A 285 -0.87 -8.75 -4.33
CA ASN A 285 -0.99 -7.36 -3.89
C ASN A 285 -0.94 -6.36 -5.06
N VAL A 286 -0.74 -6.82 -6.30
CA VAL A 286 -0.73 -5.98 -7.51
C VAL A 286 -2.03 -6.22 -8.26
N PHE A 287 -2.90 -5.23 -8.26
CA PHE A 287 -4.19 -5.29 -8.93
C PHE A 287 -4.14 -4.59 -10.28
N VAL A 288 -4.84 -5.17 -11.25
CA VAL A 288 -5.08 -4.59 -12.56
C VAL A 288 -6.57 -4.27 -12.65
N SER A 289 -6.90 -3.04 -13.01
CA SER A 289 -8.26 -2.57 -13.28
C SER A 289 -8.31 -1.82 -14.62
N LEU A 290 -9.51 -1.43 -15.04
CA LEU A 290 -9.69 -0.47 -16.12
C LEU A 290 -9.62 0.96 -15.57
N VAL A 291 -9.18 1.90 -16.41
CA VAL A 291 -9.34 3.33 -16.15
C VAL A 291 -10.79 3.74 -16.44
N ASP A 292 -11.42 4.41 -15.48
CA ASP A 292 -12.81 4.90 -15.62
C ASP A 292 -12.96 5.76 -16.88
N GLY A 293 -14.04 5.55 -17.65
CA GLY A 293 -14.26 6.22 -18.92
C GLY A 293 -13.43 5.74 -20.13
N HIS A 294 -12.43 4.87 -19.95
CA HIS A 294 -11.58 4.35 -21.04
C HIS A 294 -11.91 2.86 -21.32
N THR A 295 -11.93 2.45 -22.59
CA THR A 295 -12.41 1.10 -22.95
C THR A 295 -11.39 0.00 -22.65
N ASP A 296 -10.10 0.28 -22.83
CA ASP A 296 -9.03 -0.73 -22.82
C ASP A 296 -7.77 -0.28 -22.07
N GLU A 297 -7.80 0.88 -21.41
CA GLU A 297 -6.66 1.40 -20.67
C GLU A 297 -6.56 0.71 -19.31
N LEU A 298 -5.43 0.05 -19.07
CA LEU A 298 -5.15 -0.65 -17.82
C LEU A 298 -4.59 0.32 -16.77
N ARG A 299 -5.09 0.20 -15.55
CA ARG A 299 -4.51 0.80 -14.35
C ARG A 299 -3.94 -0.29 -13.46
N VAL A 300 -2.74 -0.06 -12.95
CA VAL A 300 -2.13 -0.90 -11.92
C VAL A 300 -2.27 -0.24 -10.56
N VAL A 301 -2.69 -1.00 -9.55
CA VAL A 301 -2.84 -0.54 -8.17
C VAL A 301 -2.12 -1.48 -7.21
N PHE A 302 -1.32 -0.92 -6.30
CA PHE A 302 -0.71 -1.63 -5.20
C PHE A 302 -1.58 -1.59 -3.96
N LEU A 303 -1.74 -2.76 -3.36
CA LEU A 303 -2.42 -2.95 -2.08
C LEU A 303 -1.47 -3.64 -1.09
N GLY A 304 -1.88 -3.72 0.17
CA GLY A 304 -1.17 -4.55 1.17
C GLY A 304 0.05 -3.86 1.80
N HIS A 305 -0.06 -2.58 2.16
CA HIS A 305 1.02 -1.79 2.74
C HIS A 305 1.24 -2.00 4.26
N GLY A 306 0.75 -3.11 4.82
CA GLY A 306 0.86 -3.41 6.26
C GLY A 306 2.31 -3.60 6.74
N GLU A 307 3.24 -3.80 5.81
CA GLU A 307 4.68 -3.94 6.08
C GLU A 307 5.53 -2.85 5.40
N THR A 308 4.91 -1.86 4.76
CA THR A 308 5.63 -0.74 4.16
C THR A 308 6.25 0.13 5.25
N GLU A 309 7.51 0.54 5.04
CA GLU A 309 8.26 1.42 5.93
C GLU A 309 8.37 2.81 5.30
N ILE A 310 8.09 3.86 6.07
CA ILE A 310 8.31 5.25 5.65
C ILE A 310 9.55 5.73 6.37
N TRP A 311 10.64 5.92 5.64
CA TRP A 311 11.95 6.22 6.20
C TRP A 311 11.92 7.45 7.13
N PRO A 312 11.35 8.61 6.75
CA PRO A 312 11.23 9.76 7.67
C PRO A 312 10.52 9.48 9.00
N HIS A 313 9.76 8.38 9.09
CA HIS A 313 9.03 7.98 10.29
C HIS A 313 9.74 6.85 11.07
N THR A 314 10.84 6.29 10.56
CA THR A 314 11.69 5.31 11.28
C THR A 314 12.61 6.00 12.27
N GLU A 315 13.17 5.25 13.23
CA GLU A 315 14.19 5.81 14.14
C GLU A 315 15.47 6.16 13.37
N GLU A 316 15.93 5.28 12.48
CA GLU A 316 17.08 5.51 11.58
C GLU A 316 16.91 6.80 10.78
N GLY A 317 15.75 7.02 10.15
CA GLY A 317 15.51 8.23 9.38
C GLY A 317 15.41 9.51 10.19
N LYS A 318 15.09 9.43 11.49
CA LYS A 318 15.16 10.59 12.40
C LYS A 318 16.58 10.92 12.82
N THR A 319 17.49 9.93 12.88
CA THR A 319 18.87 10.11 13.36
C THR A 319 19.89 10.32 12.24
N GLU A 320 19.74 9.61 11.12
CA GLU A 320 20.71 9.58 10.02
C GLU A 320 20.35 10.55 8.86
N GLY A 321 19.16 11.13 8.92
CA GLY A 321 18.65 12.04 7.89
C GLY A 321 18.04 11.33 6.68
N ALA A 322 17.78 12.10 5.62
CA ALA A 322 17.10 11.59 4.44
C ALA A 322 18.02 10.65 3.62
N PRO A 323 17.51 9.51 3.10
CA PRO A 323 18.28 8.62 2.23
C PRO A 323 18.67 9.37 0.97
N VAL A 324 19.86 9.10 0.44
CA VAL A 324 20.41 9.81 -0.74
C VAL A 324 19.43 9.78 -1.92
N VAL A 325 18.73 8.66 -2.14
CA VAL A 325 17.75 8.51 -3.23
C VAL A 325 16.58 9.51 -3.18
N THR A 326 16.32 10.09 -2.00
CA THR A 326 15.27 11.11 -1.82
C THR A 326 15.73 12.52 -2.19
N LEU A 327 17.03 12.71 -2.38
CA LEU A 327 17.64 13.97 -2.78
C LEU A 327 17.78 14.12 -4.29
N LEU A 328 17.52 13.04 -5.04
CA LEU A 328 17.56 13.08 -6.49
C LEU A 328 16.58 14.13 -7.04
N PRO A 329 16.88 14.81 -8.16
CA PRO A 329 15.93 15.74 -8.76
C PRO A 329 14.70 15.03 -9.34
N CYS A 330 14.83 13.74 -9.68
CA CYS A 330 13.77 12.90 -10.23
C CYS A 330 13.77 11.51 -9.56
N PRO A 331 12.68 10.73 -9.67
CA PRO A 331 12.71 9.34 -9.25
C PRO A 331 13.85 8.57 -9.96
N PRO A 332 14.50 7.62 -9.27
CA PRO A 332 15.59 6.89 -9.89
C PRO A 332 15.12 5.98 -11.01
N HIS A 333 15.99 5.70 -11.97
CA HIS A 333 15.71 4.75 -13.03
C HIS A 333 15.55 3.30 -12.46
N PRO A 334 14.47 2.56 -12.81
CA PRO A 334 14.22 1.21 -12.29
C PRO A 334 15.36 0.21 -12.48
N TYR A 335 16.15 0.38 -13.55
CA TYR A 335 17.34 -0.41 -13.88
C TYR A 335 18.28 -0.65 -12.68
N TYR A 336 18.49 0.36 -11.82
CA TYR A 336 19.44 0.26 -10.70
C TYR A 336 18.90 -0.51 -9.49
N TYR A 337 17.59 -0.74 -9.43
CA TYR A 337 16.94 -1.15 -8.19
C TYR A 337 16.04 -2.37 -8.33
N TRP A 338 15.68 -2.77 -9.55
CA TRP A 338 14.89 -3.96 -9.83
C TRP A 338 15.58 -4.82 -10.88
N ASN A 339 15.94 -6.02 -10.46
CA ASN A 339 16.43 -7.11 -11.29
C ASN A 339 15.44 -8.29 -11.22
N ASP A 340 15.73 -9.35 -11.97
CA ASP A 340 14.92 -10.58 -12.00
C ASP A 340 14.74 -11.18 -10.60
N ASP A 341 15.77 -11.13 -9.75
CA ASP A 341 15.73 -11.67 -8.38
C ASP A 341 14.73 -10.94 -7.47
N ARG A 342 14.59 -9.61 -7.59
CA ARG A 342 13.65 -8.83 -6.77
C ARG A 342 12.20 -8.97 -7.20
N LEU A 343 11.97 -9.62 -8.34
CA LEU A 343 10.65 -9.92 -8.91
C LEU A 343 10.46 -11.44 -9.10
N ASP A 344 11.16 -12.25 -8.30
CA ASP A 344 11.06 -13.71 -8.30
C ASP A 344 9.61 -14.21 -8.20
N ASP A 345 8.81 -13.61 -7.32
CA ASP A 345 7.39 -13.92 -7.18
C ASP A 345 6.57 -13.67 -8.46
N PHE A 346 7.07 -12.86 -9.40
CA PHE A 346 6.46 -12.53 -10.70
C PHE A 346 7.02 -13.33 -11.88
N HIS A 347 8.00 -14.21 -11.66
CA HIS A 347 8.54 -15.05 -12.72
C HIS A 347 7.41 -15.81 -13.42
N GLY A 348 7.42 -15.83 -14.75
CA GLY A 348 6.32 -16.39 -15.56
C GLY A 348 5.29 -15.36 -16.04
N TRP A 349 5.05 -14.29 -15.29
CA TRP A 349 4.25 -13.16 -15.77
C TRP A 349 5.02 -12.35 -16.81
N TRP A 350 6.16 -11.79 -16.41
CA TRP A 350 7.10 -11.14 -17.32
C TRP A 350 8.49 -11.07 -16.67
N PRO A 351 9.54 -11.59 -17.35
CA PRO A 351 9.49 -12.36 -18.59
C PRO A 351 8.82 -13.74 -18.42
N PRO A 352 8.19 -14.29 -19.48
CA PRO A 352 7.51 -15.59 -19.41
C PRO A 352 8.50 -16.73 -19.15
N ALA A 353 8.10 -17.67 -18.29
CA ALA A 353 8.82 -18.91 -18.08
C ALA A 353 8.58 -19.84 -19.28
N ARG A 354 9.61 -20.59 -19.69
CA ARG A 354 9.48 -21.65 -20.70
C ARG A 354 9.46 -23.01 -19.99
N ASN A 355 8.59 -23.90 -20.47
CA ASN A 355 8.26 -25.17 -19.82
C ASN A 355 9.36 -26.25 -19.96
N ASN A 356 10.62 -25.93 -20.31
CA ASN A 356 11.60 -26.95 -20.67
C ASN A 356 12.87 -26.90 -19.79
N VAL A 357 12.89 -27.74 -18.76
CA VAL A 357 13.91 -27.86 -17.71
C VAL A 357 15.34 -28.14 -18.25
N LYS A 358 15.49 -28.53 -19.53
CA LYS A 358 16.78 -28.98 -20.08
C LYS A 358 17.74 -27.86 -20.52
N GLU A 359 17.24 -26.64 -20.76
CA GLU A 359 18.05 -25.46 -21.14
C GLU A 359 18.02 -24.36 -20.06
N TYR A 360 17.62 -24.74 -18.84
CA TYR A 360 17.31 -23.84 -17.73
C TYR A 360 18.36 -22.74 -17.47
N TRP A 361 19.66 -23.06 -17.49
CA TRP A 361 20.70 -22.08 -17.15
C TRP A 361 20.98 -21.05 -18.25
N GLU A 362 20.97 -21.44 -19.52
CA GLU A 362 21.17 -20.50 -20.63
C GLU A 362 19.91 -19.66 -20.84
N GLU A 363 18.73 -20.26 -20.66
CA GLU A 363 17.46 -19.55 -20.71
C GLU A 363 17.30 -18.55 -19.56
N MET A 364 17.70 -18.90 -18.33
CA MET A 364 17.66 -17.93 -17.22
C MET A 364 18.58 -16.73 -17.46
N LYS A 365 19.79 -16.94 -18.00
CA LYS A 365 20.69 -15.82 -18.34
C LYS A 365 20.12 -14.93 -19.43
N GLU A 366 19.53 -15.52 -20.46
CA GLU A 366 18.87 -14.76 -21.52
C GLU A 366 17.68 -13.98 -20.97
N ARG A 367 16.90 -14.60 -20.09
CA ARG A 367 15.75 -13.98 -19.40
C ARG A 367 16.18 -12.80 -18.56
N GLU A 368 17.19 -12.99 -17.72
CA GLU A 368 17.79 -11.95 -16.89
C GLU A 368 18.28 -10.80 -17.77
N ARG A 369 19.00 -11.09 -18.86
CA ARG A 369 19.45 -10.07 -19.81
C ARG A 369 18.27 -9.31 -20.43
N GLN A 370 17.25 -10.01 -20.90
CA GLN A 370 16.05 -9.38 -21.49
C GLN A 370 15.34 -8.48 -20.47
N PHE A 371 15.20 -8.94 -19.23
CA PHE A 371 14.60 -8.13 -18.18
C PHE A 371 15.48 -6.93 -17.80
N HIS A 372 16.81 -7.08 -17.84
CA HIS A 372 17.77 -6.03 -17.52
C HIS A 372 17.81 -4.93 -18.59
N GLU A 373 17.74 -5.31 -19.87
CA GLU A 373 17.75 -4.38 -21.01
C GLU A 373 16.38 -3.72 -21.23
N TRP A 374 15.28 -4.42 -20.91
CA TRP A 374 13.92 -3.96 -21.21
C TRP A 374 13.55 -2.59 -20.60
N PRO A 375 13.84 -2.28 -19.31
CA PRO A 375 13.59 -0.98 -18.72
C PRO A 375 14.26 0.17 -19.49
N CYS A 376 15.44 -0.07 -20.06
CA CYS A 376 16.25 0.92 -20.77
C CYS A 376 15.77 1.21 -22.19
N SER A 377 14.72 0.53 -22.67
CA SER A 377 14.18 0.77 -24.01
C SER A 377 13.31 2.03 -24.05
N ASP A 378 13.32 2.71 -25.21
CA ASP A 378 12.60 3.97 -25.44
C ASP A 378 11.10 3.88 -25.15
N GLU A 379 10.51 2.71 -25.38
CA GLU A 379 9.09 2.41 -25.19
C GLU A 379 8.71 2.18 -23.71
N VAL A 380 9.69 2.00 -22.81
CA VAL A 380 9.49 1.62 -21.41
C VAL A 380 9.82 2.79 -20.48
N PHE A 381 11.10 2.99 -20.12
CA PHE A 381 11.54 4.13 -19.32
C PHE A 381 12.52 5.06 -20.05
N GLY A 382 13.00 4.66 -21.23
CA GLY A 382 14.03 5.39 -21.96
C GLY A 382 15.44 5.03 -21.51
N PRO A 383 16.46 5.69 -22.09
CA PRO A 383 17.85 5.41 -21.78
C PRO A 383 18.22 5.85 -20.35
N VAL A 384 19.22 5.18 -19.79
CA VAL A 384 19.82 5.51 -18.50
C VAL A 384 20.78 6.68 -18.69
N GLU A 385 20.23 7.89 -18.64
CA GLU A 385 20.98 9.15 -18.79
C GLU A 385 20.63 10.10 -17.65
N GLU A 386 21.57 10.94 -17.26
CA GLU A 386 21.40 11.87 -16.14
C GLU A 386 20.21 12.81 -16.34
N ALA A 387 19.42 12.98 -15.29
CA ALA A 387 18.19 13.77 -15.37
C ALA A 387 18.49 15.23 -15.63
N GLU A 388 19.48 15.78 -14.93
CA GLU A 388 19.85 17.19 -15.03
C GLU A 388 20.34 17.56 -16.44
N ASP A 389 21.26 16.78 -17.00
CA ASP A 389 21.82 17.01 -18.34
C ASP A 389 20.74 17.01 -19.43
N VAL A 390 19.83 16.03 -19.36
CA VAL A 390 18.74 15.90 -20.32
C VAL A 390 17.76 17.06 -20.17
N MET A 391 17.38 17.41 -18.94
CA MET A 391 16.47 18.52 -18.69
C MET A 391 17.05 19.86 -19.18
N ALA A 392 18.35 20.09 -18.95
CA ALA A 392 19.06 21.27 -19.46
C ALA A 392 19.09 21.30 -21.00
N GLU A 393 19.29 20.16 -21.66
CA GLU A 393 19.26 20.07 -23.12
C GLU A 393 17.85 20.28 -23.70
N LEU A 394 16.81 19.73 -23.06
CA LEU A 394 15.41 19.96 -23.45
C LEU A 394 15.04 21.43 -23.32
N GLU A 395 15.42 22.09 -22.22
CA GLU A 395 15.22 23.52 -22.03
C GLU A 395 15.97 24.34 -23.09
N ARG A 396 17.24 24.00 -23.36
CA ARG A 396 18.07 24.68 -24.36
C ARG A 396 17.51 24.54 -25.78
N THR A 397 16.93 23.39 -26.11
CA THR A 397 16.42 23.09 -27.45
C THR A 397 14.93 23.40 -27.63
N GLY A 398 14.20 23.65 -26.54
CA GLY A 398 12.75 23.82 -26.54
C GLY A 398 12.00 22.56 -26.99
N ARG A 399 12.60 21.37 -26.80
CA ARG A 399 11.98 20.08 -27.16
C ARG A 399 11.29 19.47 -25.94
N ASP A 400 10.25 18.71 -26.20
CA ASP A 400 9.62 17.88 -25.18
C ASP A 400 10.37 16.56 -25.00
N TRP A 401 10.30 16.01 -23.79
CA TRP A 401 10.81 14.68 -23.48
C TRP A 401 10.01 13.62 -24.26
N PRO A 402 10.65 12.79 -25.10
CA PRO A 402 9.92 11.92 -26.05
C PRO A 402 9.45 10.59 -25.44
N HIS A 403 9.69 10.35 -24.15
CA HIS A 403 9.41 9.07 -23.50
C HIS A 403 8.13 9.11 -22.66
N PRO A 404 7.47 7.96 -22.46
CA PRO A 404 6.15 7.87 -21.83
C PRO A 404 6.13 8.22 -20.33
N TYR A 405 7.28 8.24 -19.65
CA TYR A 405 7.39 8.65 -18.25
C TYR A 405 8.21 9.92 -18.12
N PRO A 406 7.99 10.71 -17.04
CA PRO A 406 8.90 11.79 -16.67
C PRO A 406 10.34 11.30 -16.60
N LYS A 407 11.28 12.23 -16.79
CA LYS A 407 12.71 11.93 -16.69
C LYS A 407 13.03 11.29 -15.33
N LEU A 408 14.00 10.38 -15.34
CA LEU A 408 14.45 9.62 -14.19
C LEU A 408 15.94 9.87 -13.95
N SER A 409 16.35 9.89 -12.68
CA SER A 409 17.74 10.10 -12.27
C SER A 409 18.56 8.82 -12.30
N THR A 410 19.88 8.97 -12.46
CA THR A 410 20.82 7.84 -12.48
C THR A 410 21.54 7.67 -11.14
N SER A 411 22.50 6.74 -11.08
CA SER A 411 23.42 6.64 -9.94
C SER A 411 24.48 7.73 -9.92
N GLU A 412 24.79 8.37 -11.05
CA GLU A 412 25.85 9.40 -11.11
C GLU A 412 25.47 10.62 -10.26
N THR A 413 24.20 11.07 -10.32
CA THR A 413 23.71 12.10 -9.38
C THR A 413 23.86 11.69 -7.91
N LEU A 414 23.75 10.40 -7.59
CA LEU A 414 23.87 9.94 -6.21
C LEU A 414 25.30 10.08 -5.72
N ASP A 415 26.28 9.78 -6.56
CA ASP A 415 27.70 9.88 -6.22
C ASP A 415 28.09 11.34 -5.97
N ASP A 416 27.64 12.29 -6.80
CA ASP A 416 27.88 13.73 -6.62
C ASP A 416 27.23 14.27 -5.33
N ILE A 417 26.01 13.84 -5.02
CA ILE A 417 25.30 14.21 -3.79
C ILE A 417 26.01 13.65 -2.55
N LEU A 418 26.53 12.42 -2.64
CA LEU A 418 27.29 11.78 -1.56
C LEU A 418 28.61 12.51 -1.30
N GLU A 419 29.37 12.81 -2.34
CA GLU A 419 30.63 13.57 -2.22
C GLU A 419 30.38 14.95 -1.60
N THR A 420 29.33 15.65 -2.04
CA THR A 420 28.94 16.95 -1.46
C THR A 420 28.61 16.84 0.03
N ARG A 421 27.86 15.82 0.45
CA ARG A 421 27.53 15.60 1.87
C ARG A 421 28.74 15.23 2.72
N GLU A 422 29.69 14.49 2.16
CA GLU A 422 30.94 14.17 2.85
C GLU A 422 31.77 15.43 3.08
N LEU A 423 31.92 16.28 2.06
CA LEU A 423 32.59 17.59 2.18
C LEU A 423 31.91 18.49 3.22
N GLU A 424 30.58 18.60 3.20
CA GLU A 424 29.83 19.39 4.20
C GLU A 424 30.03 18.87 5.64
N ARG A 425 30.15 17.54 5.81
CA ARG A 425 30.39 16.93 7.12
C ARG A 425 31.81 17.23 7.61
N GLU A 426 32.80 17.11 6.73
CA GLU A 426 34.20 17.44 7.05
C GLU A 426 34.35 18.92 7.43
N GLU A 427 33.64 19.82 6.74
CA GLU A 427 33.61 21.26 7.05
C GLU A 427 32.87 21.61 8.36
N GLN A 428 31.94 20.77 8.80
CA GLN A 428 31.19 20.95 10.06
C GLN A 428 31.89 20.33 11.29
N GLU A 429 32.90 19.48 11.10
CA GLU A 429 33.74 18.92 12.16
C GLU A 429 35.15 19.56 12.33
N PRO A 430 35.38 20.89 12.20
CA PRO A 430 36.75 21.44 12.22
C PRO A 430 37.36 21.56 13.63
N GLY A 431 36.89 20.79 14.63
CA GLY A 431 37.22 21.02 16.04
C GLY A 431 37.56 19.81 16.93
N ALA A 432 37.45 18.57 16.46
CA ALA A 432 37.70 17.40 17.33
C ALA A 432 39.18 16.95 17.38
N SER A 433 40.05 17.51 16.54
CA SER A 433 41.45 17.09 16.36
C SER A 433 42.44 18.23 16.68
N SER A 434 42.36 18.85 17.85
CA SER A 434 43.48 19.63 18.40
C SER A 434 43.30 19.92 19.90
N ASN A 435 43.36 18.89 20.74
CA ASN A 435 43.64 19.03 22.17
C ASN A 435 44.50 17.85 22.64
N GLU A 436 45.67 17.70 22.03
CA GLU A 436 46.83 17.09 22.67
C GLU A 436 47.95 18.12 22.65
N HIS A 437 48.11 18.87 23.74
CA HIS A 437 49.40 19.40 24.24
C HIS A 437 49.25 19.81 25.71
#